data_AF-A0A510K9R8-F1
#
_entry.id   AF-A0A510K9R8-F1
#
_cell.length_a   1.000
_cell.length_b   1.000
_cell.length_c   1.000
_cell.angle_alpha   90.00
_cell.angle_beta   90.00
_cell.angle_gamma   90.00
#
_symmetry.space_group_name_H-M   'P 1'
#
loop_
_entity.id
_entity.type
_entity.pdbx_description
1 polymer ?
#
loop_
_entity_poly.entity_id
_entity_poly.type
_entity_poly.pdbx_seq_one_letter_code
_entity_poly.pdbx_strand_id
1 'polypeptide(L)' 'MSQVVTLFISPEVYIPPGSMIEVTQNNVTKRYKHSGISAVYTNHQEIVLEVEQEKA' A
#
# COMPACT_ATOMS: atom_id res chain seq x y z
N MET A 1 -7.03 18.80 0.02
CA MET A 1 -7.34 17.47 0.58
C MET A 1 -6.37 16.47 0.00
N SER A 2 -5.56 15.80 0.83
CA SER A 2 -4.68 14.72 0.39
C SER A 2 -5.42 13.39 0.55
N GLN A 3 -5.54 12.62 -0.52
CA GLN A 3 -6.06 11.25 -0.44
C GLN A 3 -4.98 10.36 0.18
N VAL A 4 -5.35 9.60 1.21
CA VAL A 4 -4.50 8.56 1.80
C VAL A 4 -5.04 7.20 1.35
N VAL A 5 -4.18 6.36 0.78
CA VAL A 5 -4.53 5.01 0.34
C VAL A 5 -3.97 4.02 1.36
N THR A 6 -4.81 3.13 1.89
CA THR A 6 -4.42 2.10 2.85
C THR A 6 -4.69 0.73 2.27
N LEU A 7 -3.66 -0.12 2.23
CA LEU A 7 -3.77 -1.52 1.85
C LEU A 7 -4.00 -2.38 3.09
N PHE A 8 -5.09 -3.16 3.07
CA PHE A 8 -5.42 -4.14 4.10
C PHE A 8 -5.00 -5.53 3.61
N ILE A 9 -4.15 -6.22 4.36
CA ILE A 9 -3.66 -7.56 4.01
C ILE A 9 -3.47 -8.42 5.26
N SER A 10 -3.33 -9.74 5.10
CA SER A 10 -3.01 -10.66 6.20
C SER A 10 -1.77 -10.18 6.97
N PRO A 11 -1.77 -10.22 8.32
CA PRO A 11 -0.66 -9.75 9.13
C PRO A 11 0.61 -10.62 8.98
N GLU A 12 0.46 -11.82 8.42
CA GLU A 12 1.58 -12.76 8.18
C GLU A 12 2.40 -12.43 6.93
N VAL A 13 1.87 -11.56 6.05
CA VAL A 13 2.56 -11.19 4.80
C VAL A 13 3.60 -10.11 5.08
N TYR A 14 4.88 -10.46 5.02
CA TYR A 14 5.94 -9.47 5.14
C TYR A 14 6.17 -8.72 3.81
N ILE A 15 5.98 -7.40 3.83
CA ILE A 15 6.32 -6.51 2.72
C ILE A 15 7.41 -5.55 3.20
N PRO A 16 8.61 -5.55 2.60
CA PRO A 16 9.68 -4.65 3.00
C PRO A 16 9.29 -3.15 2.83
N PRO A 17 9.75 -2.26 3.73
CA PRO A 17 9.65 -0.83 3.54
C PRO A 17 10.23 -0.37 2.20
N GLY A 18 9.52 0.52 1.51
CA GLY A 18 9.95 1.04 0.20
C GLY A 18 9.72 0.09 -0.98
N SER A 19 9.17 -1.11 -0.77
CA SER A 19 8.74 -1.99 -1.86
C SER A 19 7.72 -1.28 -2.77
N MET A 20 7.86 -1.54 -4.07
CA MET A 20 6.84 -1.21 -5.06
C MET A 20 5.69 -2.22 -4.94
N ILE A 21 4.46 -1.70 -4.86
CA ILE A 21 3.23 -2.47 -4.73
C ILE A 21 2.35 -2.13 -5.93
N GLU A 22 2.06 -3.12 -6.77
CA GLU A 22 1.10 -2.98 -7.88
C GLU A 22 -0.24 -3.57 -7.46
N VAL A 23 -1.30 -2.76 -7.52
CA VAL A 23 -2.66 -3.15 -7.13
C VAL A 23 -3.55 -3.09 -8.37
N THR A 24 -4.21 -4.21 -8.68
CA THR A 24 -5.23 -4.29 -9.72
C THR A 24 -6.60 -4.45 -9.09
N GLN A 25 -7.48 -3.47 -9.26
CA GLN A 25 -8.84 -3.47 -8.75
C GLN A 25 -9.80 -3.01 -9.84
N ASN A 26 -10.87 -3.78 -10.11
CA ASN A 26 -11.86 -3.46 -11.16
C ASN A 26 -11.23 -3.17 -12.53
N ASN A 27 -10.24 -3.96 -12.94
CA ASN A 27 -9.44 -3.77 -14.16
C ASN A 27 -8.62 -2.47 -14.21
N VAL A 28 -8.47 -1.76 -13.09
CA VAL A 28 -7.58 -0.60 -12.96
C VAL A 28 -6.34 -1.02 -12.18
N THR A 29 -5.18 -0.90 -12.81
CA THR A 29 -3.88 -1.19 -12.20
C THR A 29 -3.18 0.10 -11.82
N LYS A 30 -2.71 0.21 -10.58
CA LYS A 30 -1.93 1.35 -10.08
C LYS A 30 -0.73 0.87 -9.29
N ARG A 31 0.37 1.62 -9.38
CA ARG A 31 1.58 1.38 -8.59
C ARG A 31 1.66 2.34 -7.41
N TYR A 32 2.11 1.79 -6.31
CA TYR A 32 2.29 2.48 -5.05
C TYR A 32 3.63 2.11 -4.44
N LYS A 33 4.07 2.91 -3.48
CA LYS A 33 5.22 2.60 -2.63
C LYS A 33 4.77 2.36 -1.20
N HIS A 34 5.35 1.34 -0.58
CA HIS A 34 5.19 1.10 0.85
C HIS A 34 5.84 2.25 1.66
N SER A 35 5.03 3.06 2.35
CA SER A 35 5.50 4.24 3.13
C SER A 35 6.53 3.91 4.22
N GLY A 36 6.49 2.69 4.73
CA GLY A 36 7.55 2.09 5.56
C GLY A 36 7.08 1.68 6.95
N ILE A 37 5.88 2.10 7.36
CA ILE A 37 5.28 1.72 8.63
C ILE A 37 3.93 1.07 8.35
N SER A 38 3.75 -0.15 8.86
CA SER A 38 2.49 -0.89 8.81
C SER A 38 1.88 -0.92 10.21
N ALA A 39 0.58 -0.65 10.34
CA ALA A 39 -0.14 -0.91 11.58
C ALA A 39 -0.61 -2.36 11.56
N VAL A 40 -0.20 -3.17 12.54
CA VAL A 40 -0.51 -4.61 12.58
C VAL A 40 -1.55 -4.89 13.64
N TYR A 41 -2.62 -5.58 13.25
CA TYR A 41 -3.71 -6.06 14.10
C TYR A 41 -3.79 -7.58 14.05
N THR A 42 -4.61 -8.18 14.92
CA THR A 42 -4.73 -9.64 15.05
C THR A 42 -5.21 -10.32 13.76
N ASN A 43 -6.05 -9.66 12.96
CA ASN A 43 -6.66 -10.25 11.75
C ASN A 43 -6.15 -9.63 10.44
N HIS A 44 -5.46 -8.48 10.48
CA HIS A 44 -4.94 -7.81 9.30
C HIS A 44 -3.81 -6.85 9.68
N GLN A 45 -3.05 -6.40 8.69
CA GLN A 45 -2.20 -5.23 8.77
C GLN A 45 -2.70 -4.17 7.77
N GLU A 46 -2.45 -2.92 8.13
CA GLU A 46 -2.73 -1.74 7.33
C GLU A 46 -1.41 -1.12 6.88
N ILE A 47 -1.25 -0.96 5.57
CA ILE A 47 -0.06 -0.38 4.96
C ILE A 47 -0.46 0.91 4.27
N VAL A 48 0.07 2.05 4.73
CA VAL A 48 -0.13 3.31 4.04
C VAL A 48 0.69 3.31 2.75
N LEU A 49 0.00 3.56 1.64
CA LEU A 49 0.54 3.57 0.29
C LEU A 49 0.74 5.00 -0.20
N GLU A 50 1.94 5.26 -0.71
CA GLU A 50 2.25 6.49 -1.42
C GLU A 50 2.05 6.26 -2.92
N VAL A 51 1.25 7.10 -3.57
CA VAL A 51 1.13 7.09 -5.03
C VAL A 51 2.48 7.57 -5.58
N GLU A 52 3.11 6.76 -6.43
CA GLU A 52 4.14 7.30 -7.32
C GLU A 52 3.44 8.27 -8.26
N GLN A 53 3.46 9.56 -7.94
CA GLN A 53 3.04 10.57 -8.89
C GLN A 53 3.99 10.45 -10.08
N GLU A 54 3.47 10.04 -11.23
CA GLU A 54 4.09 10.40 -12.50
C GLU A 54 4.20 11.93 -12.47
N LYS A 55 5.43 12.44 -12.33
CA LYS A 55 5.68 13.86 -12.56
C LYS A 55 5.28 14.13 -14.01
N ALA A 56 4.17 14.85 -14.18
CA ALA A 56 3.74 15.42 -15.44
C ALA A 56 4.78 16.42 -15.97
#